data_AF-A0A7W4YB11-F1
#
_entry.id   AF-A0A7W4YB11-F1
#
_cell.length_a   1.000
_cell.length_b   1.000
_cell.length_c   1.000
_cell.angle_alpha   90.00
_cell.angle_beta   90.00
_cell.angle_gamma   90.00
#
_symmetry.space_group_name_H-M   'P 1'
#
loop_
_entity.id
_entity.type
_entity.pdbx_description
1 polymer ?
#
loop_
_entity_poly.entity_id
_entity_poly.type
_entity_poly.pdbx_seq_one_letter_code
_entity_poly.pdbx_strand_id
1 'polypeptide(L)'
;MSPLPLAVDGHHVLAVPDTTDLLTLASAWFAQADWLTAPVTASQARSRARPMSGARFRGMVADPEPQPGELRLTWEVSARGPYPLPPDAAHALGLPARSYDLYAVVPHEDPSRPVADPGVLAWMSAAARRSAGAILPADRAQVVVPDPRSSVDLTLWSAVALAPEAAVPLVRPLLSGSRVAVATGLPAQHGEPGGPGDRGGPAAPAPYELVATYPYDGEVRLRFSRSSEVPVVLTALDWREYGPFAYRVAWLPPEDAEYRADSVTPLHAIARGRIAPYVARAVSALARAAGGAVVDSDGYLVDDAELAARAASTSR
;
A
#
# COMPACT_ATOMS: atom_id res chain seq x y z
N MET A 1 18.81 -6.14 -27.71
CA MET A 1 17.34 -6.29 -27.78
C MET A 1 16.79 -6.03 -26.39
N SER A 2 15.68 -5.29 -26.27
CA SER A 2 15.04 -5.06 -24.97
C SER A 2 14.62 -6.42 -24.37
N PRO A 3 14.88 -6.69 -23.08
CA PRO A 3 14.43 -7.91 -22.42
C PRO A 3 12.91 -7.92 -22.16
N LEU A 4 12.21 -6.82 -22.47
CA LEU A 4 10.78 -6.66 -22.23
C LEU A 4 9.93 -7.17 -23.41
N PRO A 5 8.77 -7.77 -23.14
CA PRO A 5 7.78 -8.09 -24.18
C PRO A 5 7.32 -6.84 -24.96
N LEU A 6 7.08 -6.98 -26.26
CA LEU A 6 6.53 -5.87 -27.08
C LEU A 6 5.16 -5.40 -26.58
N ALA A 7 4.38 -6.30 -25.96
CA ALA A 7 3.04 -6.01 -25.47
C ALA A 7 2.98 -4.98 -24.32
N VAL A 8 4.13 -4.66 -23.71
CA VAL A 8 4.20 -3.66 -22.65
C VAL A 8 4.80 -2.33 -23.12
N ASP A 9 5.27 -2.25 -24.36
CA ASP A 9 5.97 -1.08 -24.88
C ASP A 9 5.11 0.19 -24.87
N GLY A 10 5.71 1.34 -24.57
CA GLY A 10 5.00 2.62 -24.45
C GLY A 10 4.07 2.78 -23.22
N HIS A 11 3.98 1.77 -22.35
CA HIS A 11 3.13 1.80 -21.15
C HIS A 11 3.91 1.85 -19.84
N HIS A 12 3.30 2.45 -18.81
CA HIS A 12 3.73 2.23 -17.43
C HIS A 12 3.49 0.77 -17.06
N VAL A 13 4.52 0.10 -16.55
CA VAL A 13 4.47 -1.33 -16.21
C VAL A 13 4.69 -1.49 -14.73
N LEU A 14 3.78 -2.20 -14.07
CA LEU A 14 3.97 -2.70 -12.73
C LEU A 14 4.59 -4.09 -12.81
N ALA A 15 5.80 -4.25 -12.26
CA ALA A 15 6.47 -5.53 -12.12
C ALA A 15 6.32 -6.03 -10.67
N VAL A 16 5.66 -7.16 -10.47
CA VAL A 16 5.48 -7.79 -9.15
C VAL A 16 6.06 -9.20 -9.16
N PRO A 17 6.50 -9.76 -8.01
CA PRO A 17 6.86 -11.17 -7.96
C PRO A 17 5.72 -12.06 -8.50
N ASP A 18 6.06 -13.15 -9.17
CA ASP A 18 5.11 -14.10 -9.80
C ASP A 18 4.16 -14.80 -8.81
N THR A 19 4.39 -14.64 -7.51
CA THR A 19 3.51 -15.10 -6.43
C THR A 19 2.47 -14.06 -5.98
N THR A 20 2.48 -12.86 -6.56
CA THR A 20 1.66 -11.74 -6.10
C THR A 20 0.24 -11.84 -6.63
N ASP A 21 -0.76 -11.73 -5.74
CA ASP A 21 -2.15 -11.55 -6.16
C ASP A 21 -2.43 -10.08 -6.49
N LEU A 22 -2.39 -9.75 -7.78
CA LEU A 22 -2.64 -8.39 -8.26
C LEU A 22 -4.06 -7.91 -7.96
N LEU A 23 -5.07 -8.80 -8.00
CA LEU A 23 -6.46 -8.40 -7.76
C LEU A 23 -6.63 -7.91 -6.32
N THR A 24 -6.02 -8.61 -5.36
CA THR A 24 -6.00 -8.18 -3.96
C THR A 24 -5.38 -6.79 -3.83
N LEU A 25 -4.25 -6.52 -4.49
CA LEU A 25 -3.62 -5.19 -4.44
C LEU A 25 -4.49 -4.10 -5.10
N ALA A 26 -5.18 -4.40 -6.20
CA ALA A 26 -6.02 -3.44 -6.89
C ALA A 26 -7.31 -3.14 -6.12
N SER A 27 -7.95 -4.17 -5.53
CA SER A 27 -9.20 -4.04 -4.78
C SER A 27 -9.07 -3.20 -3.50
N ALA A 28 -7.85 -3.06 -2.96
CA ALA A 28 -7.57 -2.17 -1.83
C ALA A 28 -7.71 -0.67 -2.21
N TRP A 29 -7.53 -0.33 -3.48
CA TRP A 29 -7.55 1.05 -4.00
C TRP A 29 -8.77 1.37 -4.85
N PHE A 30 -9.28 0.40 -5.61
CA PHE A 30 -10.33 0.63 -6.59
C PHE A 30 -11.54 -0.26 -6.34
N ALA A 31 -12.69 0.36 -6.10
CA ALA A 31 -13.95 -0.35 -5.90
C ALA A 31 -14.41 -1.13 -7.16
N GLN A 32 -13.91 -0.74 -8.33
CA GLN A 32 -14.22 -1.38 -9.62
C GLN A 32 -13.24 -2.51 -9.98
N ALA A 33 -12.26 -2.81 -9.13
CA ALA A 33 -11.24 -3.81 -9.37
C ALA A 33 -11.85 -5.19 -9.60
N ASP A 34 -11.76 -5.69 -10.84
CA ASP A 34 -12.25 -7.01 -11.22
C ASP A 34 -11.63 -7.48 -12.53
N TRP A 35 -11.47 -8.79 -12.70
CA TRP A 35 -10.97 -9.36 -13.95
C TRP A 35 -12.07 -9.31 -15.02
N LEU A 36 -11.89 -8.46 -16.03
CA LEU A 36 -12.72 -8.50 -17.23
C LEU A 36 -12.44 -9.76 -18.03
N THR A 37 -11.16 -10.14 -18.10
CA THR A 37 -10.70 -11.43 -18.61
C THR A 37 -9.65 -11.96 -17.65
N ALA A 38 -9.92 -13.07 -16.98
CA ALA A 38 -8.96 -13.68 -16.07
C ALA A 38 -7.74 -14.24 -16.85
N PRO A 39 -6.51 -14.05 -16.36
CA PRO A 39 -5.33 -14.60 -17.00
C PRO A 39 -5.30 -16.12 -16.90
N VAL A 40 -4.64 -16.76 -17.87
CA VAL A 40 -4.22 -18.17 -17.73
C VAL A 40 -2.76 -18.15 -17.30
N THR A 41 -2.52 -18.45 -16.02
CA THR A 41 -1.15 -18.47 -15.50
C THR A 41 -0.35 -19.62 -16.09
N ALA A 42 0.98 -19.51 -16.12
CA ALA A 42 1.85 -20.59 -16.61
C ALA A 42 1.63 -21.92 -15.87
N SER A 43 1.24 -21.88 -14.60
CA SER A 43 0.89 -23.08 -13.82
C SER A 43 -0.43 -23.70 -14.29
N GLN A 44 -1.47 -22.88 -14.48
CA GLN A 44 -2.76 -23.33 -14.99
C GLN A 44 -2.65 -23.88 -16.40
N ALA A 45 -1.86 -23.23 -17.24
CA ALA A 45 -1.56 -23.70 -18.58
C ALA A 45 -0.94 -25.11 -18.50
N ARG A 46 0.18 -25.29 -17.79
CA ARG A 46 0.82 -26.61 -17.60
C ARG A 46 -0.13 -27.68 -17.07
N SER A 47 -1.03 -27.34 -16.14
CA SER A 47 -2.03 -28.29 -15.61
C SER A 47 -3.08 -28.74 -16.63
N ARG A 48 -3.36 -27.89 -17.64
CA ARG A 48 -4.32 -28.15 -18.73
C ARG A 48 -3.67 -28.83 -19.94
N ALA A 49 -2.34 -28.96 -19.94
CA ALA A 49 -1.60 -29.60 -21.02
C ALA A 49 -2.09 -31.05 -21.19
N ARG A 50 -2.69 -31.34 -22.35
CA ARG A 50 -3.13 -32.69 -22.72
C ARG A 50 -2.09 -33.33 -23.65
N PRO A 51 -1.75 -34.62 -23.47
CA PRO A 51 -0.94 -35.33 -24.45
C PRO A 51 -1.68 -35.33 -25.80
N MET A 52 -0.98 -34.95 -26.87
CA MET A 52 -1.57 -34.91 -28.20
C MET A 52 -1.85 -36.35 -28.67
N SER A 53 -3.03 -36.57 -29.25
CA SER A 53 -3.45 -37.89 -29.74
C SER A 53 -3.17 -38.03 -31.25
N GLY A 54 -2.79 -39.24 -31.67
CA GLY A 54 -2.55 -39.61 -33.06
C GLY A 54 -1.14 -40.14 -33.32
N ALA A 55 -0.99 -41.04 -34.30
CA ALA A 55 0.28 -41.71 -34.63
C ALA A 55 1.41 -40.74 -35.00
N ARG A 56 1.07 -39.50 -35.41
CA ARG A 56 2.01 -38.43 -35.77
C ARG A 56 2.45 -37.56 -34.58
N PHE A 57 1.81 -37.69 -33.43
CA PHE A 57 2.03 -36.85 -32.24
C PHE A 57 2.39 -37.64 -30.98
N ARG A 58 2.81 -38.91 -31.13
CA ARG A 58 3.31 -39.72 -30.00
C ARG A 58 4.45 -38.98 -29.29
N GLY A 59 4.22 -38.63 -28.02
CA GLY A 59 5.20 -37.96 -27.17
C GLY A 59 5.16 -36.42 -27.23
N MET A 60 4.31 -35.82 -28.06
CA MET A 60 4.08 -34.38 -28.04
C MET A 60 2.99 -34.02 -27.04
N VAL A 61 3.30 -33.10 -26.13
CA VAL A 61 2.33 -32.45 -25.25
C VAL A 61 2.06 -31.08 -25.86
N ALA A 62 0.79 -30.72 -26.05
CA ALA A 62 0.45 -29.34 -26.37
C ALA A 62 0.80 -28.53 -25.12
N ASP A 63 1.76 -27.61 -25.24
CA ASP A 63 2.14 -26.70 -24.16
C ASP A 63 1.23 -25.48 -24.29
N PRO A 64 0.11 -25.39 -23.54
CA PRO A 64 -0.74 -24.22 -23.63
C PRO A 64 0.05 -23.01 -23.18
N GLU A 65 0.03 -21.96 -24.00
CA GLU A 65 0.75 -20.73 -23.69
C GLU A 65 0.02 -19.99 -22.55
N PRO A 66 0.76 -19.40 -21.60
CA PRO A 66 0.21 -18.44 -20.66
C PRO A 66 -0.50 -17.33 -21.44
N GLN A 67 -1.71 -16.97 -21.01
CA GLN A 67 -2.50 -15.93 -21.67
C GLN A 67 -2.66 -14.74 -20.72
N PRO A 68 -2.24 -13.53 -21.12
CA PRO A 68 -2.49 -12.34 -20.33
C PRO A 68 -4.00 -12.09 -20.21
N GLY A 69 -4.43 -11.70 -19.03
CA GLY A 69 -5.76 -11.20 -18.74
C GLY A 69 -5.81 -9.67 -18.74
N GLU A 70 -7.00 -9.16 -18.44
CA GLU A 70 -7.29 -7.74 -18.31
C GLU A 70 -8.02 -7.49 -16.99
N LEU A 71 -7.32 -6.84 -16.06
CA LEU A 71 -7.84 -6.43 -14.76
C LEU A 71 -8.32 -4.99 -14.86
N ARG A 72 -9.61 -4.76 -14.66
CA ARG A 72 -10.15 -3.40 -14.53
C ARG A 72 -9.59 -2.78 -13.25
N LEU A 73 -9.11 -1.55 -13.34
CA LEU A 73 -8.75 -0.74 -12.17
C LEU A 73 -9.86 0.28 -11.93
N THR A 74 -10.04 1.18 -12.90
CA THR A 74 -11.15 2.14 -12.94
C THR A 74 -12.02 1.85 -14.15
N TRP A 75 -13.05 2.68 -14.39
CA TRP A 75 -13.83 2.59 -15.61
C TRP A 75 -13.05 3.05 -16.86
N GLU A 76 -11.91 3.73 -16.71
CA GLU A 76 -11.06 4.21 -17.82
C GLU A 76 -9.75 3.44 -17.97
N VAL A 77 -9.33 2.69 -16.96
CA VAL A 77 -7.96 2.14 -16.90
C VAL A 77 -7.99 0.67 -16.52
N SER A 78 -7.15 -0.12 -17.19
CA SER A 78 -6.93 -1.54 -16.87
C SER A 78 -5.46 -1.93 -16.84
N ALA A 79 -5.15 -2.97 -16.09
CA ALA A 79 -3.85 -3.62 -16.08
C ALA A 79 -3.90 -4.90 -16.93
N ARG A 80 -3.03 -5.00 -17.93
CA ARG A 80 -2.94 -6.14 -18.86
C ARG A 80 -1.71 -6.98 -18.55
N GLY A 81 -1.88 -8.27 -18.36
CA GLY A 81 -0.84 -9.20 -17.95
C GLY A 81 -1.45 -10.44 -17.26
N PRO A 82 -0.65 -11.34 -16.71
CA PRO A 82 0.79 -11.23 -16.51
C PRO A 82 1.56 -11.49 -17.80
N TYR A 83 2.62 -10.73 -18.03
CA TYR A 83 3.69 -11.10 -18.96
C TYR A 83 4.92 -11.55 -18.14
N PRO A 84 5.32 -12.84 -18.23
CA PRO A 84 6.42 -13.34 -17.42
C PRO A 84 7.76 -12.67 -17.77
N LEU A 85 8.50 -12.28 -16.74
CA LEU A 85 9.87 -11.78 -16.82
C LEU A 85 10.80 -12.75 -16.06
N PRO A 86 11.65 -13.51 -16.75
CA PRO A 86 12.53 -14.48 -16.12
C PRO A 86 13.65 -13.80 -15.29
N PRO A 87 14.27 -14.52 -14.34
CA PRO A 87 15.30 -13.96 -13.44
C PRO A 87 16.46 -13.25 -14.15
N ASP A 88 16.96 -13.81 -15.26
CA ASP A 88 18.08 -13.23 -16.01
C ASP A 88 17.70 -11.89 -16.65
N ALA A 89 16.47 -11.79 -17.16
CA ALA A 89 15.93 -10.57 -17.75
C ALA A 89 15.63 -9.52 -16.68
N ALA A 90 15.13 -9.93 -15.51
CA ALA A 90 14.95 -9.06 -14.36
C ALA A 90 16.29 -8.49 -13.87
N HIS A 91 17.32 -9.34 -13.77
CA HIS A 91 18.66 -8.91 -13.41
C HIS A 91 19.25 -7.90 -14.41
N ALA A 92 19.06 -8.13 -15.72
CA ALA A 92 19.48 -7.20 -16.77
C ALA A 92 18.79 -5.82 -16.68
N LEU A 93 17.62 -5.74 -16.04
CA LEU A 93 16.87 -4.51 -15.76
C LEU A 93 17.24 -3.86 -14.40
N GLY A 94 18.20 -4.43 -13.67
CA GLY A 94 18.61 -3.95 -12.35
C GLY A 94 17.69 -4.38 -11.20
N LEU A 95 16.78 -5.34 -11.45
CA LEU A 95 15.93 -5.93 -10.42
C LEU A 95 16.63 -7.10 -9.73
N PRO A 96 16.19 -7.49 -8.51
CA PRO A 96 16.58 -8.76 -7.91
C PRO A 96 16.39 -9.93 -8.88
N ALA A 97 17.35 -10.85 -8.94
CA ALA A 97 17.33 -12.00 -9.85
C ALA A 97 16.29 -13.06 -9.43
N ARG A 98 15.02 -12.79 -9.70
CA ARG A 98 13.87 -13.67 -9.48
C ARG A 98 12.82 -13.46 -10.57
N SER A 99 11.82 -14.33 -10.64
CA SER A 99 10.71 -14.20 -11.57
C SER A 99 9.79 -13.05 -11.18
N TYR A 100 9.34 -12.31 -12.19
CA TYR A 100 8.31 -11.26 -12.05
C TYR A 100 7.20 -11.47 -13.07
N ASP A 101 6.00 -11.06 -12.70
CA ASP A 101 4.89 -10.84 -13.61
C ASP A 101 4.78 -9.34 -13.91
N LEU A 102 4.75 -9.01 -15.20
CA LEU A 102 4.59 -7.64 -15.70
C LEU A 102 3.15 -7.36 -16.05
N TYR A 103 2.67 -6.19 -15.63
CA TYR A 103 1.34 -5.69 -15.95
C TYR A 103 1.44 -4.29 -16.56
N ALA A 104 1.08 -4.17 -17.84
CA ALA A 104 0.99 -2.87 -18.50
C ALA A 104 -0.30 -2.17 -18.10
N VAL A 105 -0.20 -0.93 -17.64
CA VAL A 105 -1.35 -0.10 -17.29
C VAL A 105 -1.77 0.71 -18.52
N VAL A 106 -3.00 0.46 -18.99
CA VAL A 106 -3.49 0.91 -20.29
C VAL A 106 -4.83 1.63 -20.13
N PRO A 107 -5.00 2.84 -20.71
CA PRO A 107 -6.29 3.53 -20.74
C PRO A 107 -7.22 2.92 -21.80
N HIS A 108 -8.53 2.98 -21.59
CA HIS A 108 -9.55 2.43 -22.48
C HIS A 108 -9.80 3.31 -23.70
N GLU A 109 -9.74 4.63 -23.54
CA GLU A 109 -10.06 5.59 -24.61
C GLU A 109 -8.98 5.62 -25.71
N ASP A 110 -7.71 5.77 -25.32
CA ASP A 110 -6.57 5.78 -26.26
C ASP A 110 -5.43 4.88 -25.74
N PRO A 111 -5.47 3.58 -26.07
CA PRO A 111 -4.45 2.62 -25.67
C PRO A 111 -3.04 2.90 -26.22
N SER A 112 -2.82 3.94 -27.02
CA SER A 112 -1.47 4.32 -27.46
C SER A 112 -0.76 5.27 -26.50
N ARG A 113 -1.51 5.85 -25.55
CA ARG A 113 -0.99 6.83 -24.59
C ARG A 113 -0.68 6.19 -23.23
N PRO A 114 0.35 6.67 -22.53
CA PRO A 114 0.57 6.29 -21.15
C PRO A 114 -0.50 6.90 -20.24
N VAL A 115 -0.85 6.17 -19.18
CA VAL A 115 -1.78 6.65 -18.15
C VAL A 115 -1.15 7.81 -17.36
N ALA A 116 -1.89 8.89 -17.21
CA ALA A 116 -1.50 10.07 -16.42
C ALA A 116 -2.34 10.26 -15.14
N ASP A 117 -3.29 9.35 -14.86
CA ASP A 117 -4.14 9.39 -13.66
C ASP A 117 -3.26 9.30 -12.39
N PRO A 118 -3.24 10.34 -11.54
CA PRO A 118 -2.41 10.36 -10.34
C PRO A 118 -2.76 9.26 -9.32
N GLY A 119 -4.03 8.88 -9.22
CA GLY A 119 -4.49 7.80 -8.33
C GLY A 119 -4.00 6.44 -8.78
N VAL A 120 -4.00 6.18 -10.09
CA VAL A 120 -3.43 4.94 -10.65
C VAL A 120 -1.92 4.89 -10.47
N LEU A 121 -1.21 5.99 -10.72
CA LEU A 121 0.24 6.07 -10.52
C LEU A 121 0.64 5.92 -9.03
N ALA A 122 -0.15 6.49 -8.12
CA ALA A 122 0.02 6.31 -6.68
C ALA A 122 -0.21 4.84 -6.27
N TRP A 123 -1.27 4.20 -6.78
CA TRP A 123 -1.51 2.77 -6.58
C TRP A 123 -0.34 1.92 -7.09
N MET A 124 0.20 2.19 -8.29
CA MET A 124 1.35 1.46 -8.80
C MET A 124 2.53 1.50 -7.83
N SER A 125 2.79 2.67 -7.23
CA SER A 125 3.87 2.86 -6.25
C SER A 125 3.61 2.08 -4.96
N ALA A 126 2.38 2.14 -4.46
CA ALA A 126 1.93 1.38 -3.30
C ALA A 126 2.01 -0.15 -3.54
N ALA A 127 1.51 -0.63 -4.67
CA ALA A 127 1.52 -2.03 -5.06
C ALA A 127 2.96 -2.57 -5.24
N ALA A 128 3.83 -1.82 -5.91
CA ALA A 128 5.24 -2.17 -6.03
C ALA A 128 5.93 -2.20 -4.66
N ARG A 129 5.66 -1.24 -3.77
CA ARG A 129 6.22 -1.26 -2.41
C ARG A 129 5.77 -2.49 -1.62
N ARG A 130 4.45 -2.75 -1.60
CA ARG A 130 3.83 -3.85 -0.85
C ARG A 130 4.32 -5.22 -1.29
N SER A 131 4.56 -5.39 -2.60
CA SER A 131 5.00 -6.65 -3.20
C SER A 131 6.53 -6.80 -3.31
N ALA A 132 7.31 -5.79 -2.91
CA ALA A 132 8.73 -5.67 -3.26
C ALA A 132 8.97 -5.77 -4.79
N GLY A 133 8.03 -5.19 -5.54
CA GLY A 133 8.05 -5.02 -6.98
C GLY A 133 8.79 -3.78 -7.44
N ALA A 134 8.54 -3.40 -8.69
CA ALA A 134 9.11 -2.23 -9.34
C ALA A 134 8.14 -1.63 -10.36
N ILE A 135 8.39 -0.40 -10.78
CA ILE A 135 7.68 0.28 -11.86
C ILE A 135 8.67 0.54 -12.99
N LEU A 136 8.27 0.20 -14.21
CA LEU A 136 8.96 0.62 -15.42
C LEU A 136 8.13 1.74 -16.05
N PRO A 137 8.59 2.99 -16.05
CA PRO A 137 7.92 4.10 -16.70
C PRO A 137 7.73 3.84 -18.20
N ALA A 138 6.73 4.49 -18.81
CA ALA A 138 6.41 4.36 -20.23
C ALA A 138 7.59 4.75 -21.14
N ASP A 139 8.33 5.79 -20.77
CA ASP A 139 9.52 6.28 -21.48
C ASP A 139 10.78 5.42 -21.24
N ARG A 140 10.69 4.44 -20.35
CA ARG A 140 11.80 3.57 -19.92
C ARG A 140 13.01 4.32 -19.39
N ALA A 141 12.85 5.56 -18.92
CA ALA A 141 13.97 6.40 -18.47
C ALA A 141 14.73 5.77 -17.30
N GLN A 142 14.01 5.27 -16.29
CA GLN A 142 14.61 4.59 -15.15
C GLN A 142 13.60 3.63 -14.48
N VAL A 143 14.04 2.40 -14.19
CA VAL A 143 13.25 1.48 -13.35
C VAL A 143 13.18 2.03 -11.94
N VAL A 144 11.97 2.19 -11.42
CA VAL A 144 11.71 2.73 -10.08
C VAL A 144 11.42 1.56 -9.15
N VAL A 145 12.22 1.40 -8.10
CA VAL A 145 11.98 0.43 -7.02
C VAL A 145 11.60 1.22 -5.76
N PRO A 146 10.31 1.29 -5.39
CA PRO A 146 9.89 2.01 -4.19
C PRO A 146 10.53 1.41 -2.94
N ASP A 147 10.99 2.26 -2.02
CA ASP A 147 11.56 1.82 -0.73
C ASP A 147 10.49 1.07 0.08
N PRO A 148 10.64 -0.25 0.34
CA PRO A 148 9.66 -1.03 1.08
C PRO A 148 9.41 -0.51 2.50
N ARG A 149 10.34 0.27 3.06
CA ARG A 149 10.25 0.83 4.41
C ARG A 149 9.68 2.23 4.46
N SER A 150 9.26 2.82 3.34
CA SER A 150 8.75 4.19 3.37
C SER A 150 7.32 4.30 3.94
N SER A 151 6.55 3.21 3.95
CA SER A 151 5.22 3.18 4.57
C SER A 151 5.33 2.88 6.07
N VAL A 152 5.54 3.92 6.86
CA VAL A 152 5.59 3.82 8.33
C VAL A 152 4.29 4.26 8.98
N ASP A 153 3.57 5.18 8.36
CA ASP A 153 2.35 5.72 8.93
C ASP A 153 1.25 4.66 8.92
N LEU A 154 0.52 4.62 10.02
CA LEU A 154 -0.55 3.65 10.25
C LEU A 154 -1.78 4.40 10.74
N THR A 155 -2.95 4.03 10.24
CA THR A 155 -4.23 4.54 10.71
C THR A 155 -5.05 3.39 11.27
N LEU A 156 -5.39 3.45 12.55
CA LEU A 156 -6.40 2.59 13.14
C LEU A 156 -7.78 3.18 12.90
N TRP A 157 -8.66 2.42 12.27
CA TRP A 157 -10.08 2.70 12.16
C TRP A 157 -10.82 1.92 13.23
N SER A 158 -11.51 2.61 14.13
CA SER A 158 -12.32 1.99 15.18
C SER A 158 -13.73 2.56 15.30
N ALA A 159 -14.67 1.72 15.77
CA ALA A 159 -15.97 2.16 16.26
C ALA A 159 -15.91 2.83 17.64
N VAL A 160 -14.78 2.69 18.34
CA VAL A 160 -14.57 3.23 19.69
C VAL A 160 -13.79 4.53 19.62
N ALA A 161 -14.37 5.59 20.18
CA ALA A 161 -13.69 6.86 20.40
C ALA A 161 -13.10 6.93 21.81
N LEU A 162 -11.78 6.96 21.91
CA LEU A 162 -11.02 7.12 23.13
C LEU A 162 -10.85 8.62 23.40
N ALA A 163 -11.14 9.04 24.62
CA ALA A 163 -10.78 10.38 25.07
C ALA A 163 -9.25 10.50 25.24
N PRO A 164 -8.67 11.71 25.15
CA PRO A 164 -7.23 11.92 25.36
C PRO A 164 -6.70 11.27 26.64
N GLU A 165 -7.47 11.32 27.72
CA GLU A 165 -7.10 10.78 29.04
C GLU A 165 -6.98 9.25 29.04
N ALA A 166 -7.69 8.57 28.14
CA ALA A 166 -7.59 7.13 27.93
C ALA A 166 -6.48 6.77 26.91
N ALA A 167 -6.28 7.58 25.87
CA ALA A 167 -5.29 7.32 24.83
C ALA A 167 -3.84 7.59 25.29
N VAL A 168 -3.62 8.66 26.05
CA VAL A 168 -2.26 9.06 26.50
C VAL A 168 -1.56 7.97 27.31
N PRO A 169 -2.18 7.34 28.33
CA PRO A 169 -1.53 6.29 29.11
C PRO A 169 -1.18 5.03 28.30
N LEU A 170 -1.91 4.76 27.20
CA LEU A 170 -1.64 3.61 26.33
C LEU A 170 -0.40 3.82 25.46
N VAL A 171 -0.25 5.04 24.92
CA VAL A 171 0.77 5.33 23.90
C VAL A 171 2.06 5.85 24.52
N ARG A 172 1.98 6.68 25.57
CA ARG A 172 3.14 7.33 26.18
C ARG A 172 4.27 6.37 26.63
N PRO A 173 3.99 5.22 27.27
CA PRO A 173 5.05 4.28 27.67
C PRO A 173 5.81 3.69 26.46
N LEU A 174 5.15 3.60 25.31
CA LEU A 174 5.68 2.98 24.10
C LEU A 174 6.54 3.95 23.30
N LEU A 175 6.31 5.26 23.44
CA LEU A 175 7.10 6.32 22.81
C LEU A 175 8.27 6.75 23.71
N SER A 176 9.05 5.76 24.14
CA SER A 176 10.21 5.95 25.01
C SER A 176 11.24 6.90 24.38
N GLY A 177 11.82 7.81 25.18
CA GLY A 177 12.80 8.79 24.70
C GLY A 177 12.20 10.02 24.02
N SER A 178 10.87 10.11 23.94
CA SER A 178 10.16 11.29 23.42
C SER A 178 9.64 12.21 24.51
N ARG A 179 9.40 13.47 24.15
CA ARG A 179 8.55 14.38 24.94
C ARG A 179 7.15 14.37 24.32
N VAL A 180 6.15 13.96 25.09
CA VAL A 180 4.77 13.88 24.63
C VAL A 180 4.00 15.14 25.04
N ALA A 181 3.50 15.87 24.05
CA ALA A 181 2.57 16.98 24.23
C ALA A 181 1.16 16.59 23.72
N VAL A 182 0.13 17.19 24.30
CA VAL A 182 -1.26 17.00 23.90
C VAL A 182 -1.80 18.33 23.39
N ALA A 183 -2.31 18.34 22.16
CA ALA A 183 -3.03 19.47 21.59
C ALA A 183 -4.51 19.11 21.43
N THR A 184 -5.38 20.00 21.90
CA THR A 184 -6.85 19.87 21.79
C THR A 184 -7.42 21.09 21.09
N GLY A 185 -8.63 20.98 20.52
CA GLY A 185 -9.25 22.10 19.81
C GLY A 185 -8.66 22.31 18.42
N LEU A 186 -8.24 21.22 17.79
CA LEU A 186 -7.71 21.24 16.42
C LEU A 186 -8.82 21.63 15.44
N PRO A 187 -8.48 22.38 14.36
CA PRO A 187 -9.45 22.70 13.34
C PRO A 187 -9.96 21.41 12.69
N ALA A 188 -11.23 21.46 12.26
CA ALA A 188 -11.82 20.38 11.51
C ALA A 188 -11.10 20.22 10.16
N GLN A 189 -10.71 19.01 9.79
CA GLN A 189 -10.11 18.72 8.48
C GLN A 189 -11.20 18.42 7.43
N HIS A 190 -10.83 18.46 6.14
CA HIS A 190 -11.70 18.02 5.05
C HIS A 190 -12.18 16.59 5.32
N GLY A 191 -13.49 16.34 5.17
CA GLY A 191 -14.10 15.04 5.50
C GLY A 191 -14.43 14.83 6.98
N GLU A 192 -14.17 15.80 7.87
CA GLU A 192 -14.73 15.79 9.23
C GLU A 192 -16.11 16.48 9.18
N PRO A 193 -17.20 15.86 9.70
CA PRO A 193 -18.53 16.48 9.68
C PRO A 193 -18.53 17.79 10.47
N GLY A 194 -18.62 18.91 9.76
CA GLY A 194 -18.70 20.25 10.33
C GLY A 194 -20.12 20.62 10.72
N GLY A 195 -20.36 20.89 12.00
CA GLY A 195 -21.48 21.72 12.45
C GLY A 195 -22.24 21.19 13.69
N PRO A 196 -22.69 22.08 14.59
CA PRO A 196 -23.40 21.73 15.82
C PRO A 196 -24.79 21.21 15.49
N GLY A 197 -24.92 19.90 15.22
CA GLY A 197 -26.18 19.34 14.74
C GLY A 197 -26.31 17.81 14.73
N ASP A 198 -25.22 17.04 14.88
CA ASP A 198 -25.30 15.57 14.93
C ASP A 198 -25.77 15.09 16.32
N ARG A 199 -27.05 15.35 16.61
CA ARG A 199 -27.76 14.89 17.81
C ARG A 199 -28.14 13.42 17.62
N GLY A 200 -27.38 12.51 18.21
CA GLY A 200 -27.87 11.12 18.37
C GLY A 200 -26.91 10.05 18.88
N GLY A 201 -25.59 10.31 18.95
CA GLY A 201 -24.62 9.38 19.55
C GLY A 201 -24.02 9.95 20.84
N PRO A 202 -23.39 9.13 21.72
CA PRO A 202 -22.57 9.66 22.80
C PRO A 202 -21.59 10.68 22.18
N ALA A 203 -21.49 11.86 22.79
CA ALA A 203 -20.67 12.94 22.28
C ALA A 203 -19.23 12.44 22.12
N ALA A 204 -18.82 12.18 20.88
CA ALA A 204 -17.46 11.80 20.58
C ALA A 204 -16.53 12.92 21.08
N PRO A 205 -15.35 12.58 21.61
CA PRO A 205 -14.38 13.58 22.02
C PRO A 205 -14.05 14.50 20.84
N ALA A 206 -13.75 15.76 21.14
CA ALA A 206 -13.23 16.67 20.13
C ALA A 206 -11.90 16.14 19.56
N PRO A 207 -11.57 16.45 18.28
CA PRO A 207 -10.29 16.08 17.70
C PRO A 207 -9.11 16.53 18.58
N TYR A 208 -8.13 15.64 18.73
CA TYR A 208 -6.92 15.88 19.51
C TYR A 208 -5.70 15.26 18.84
N GLU A 209 -4.53 15.75 19.22
CA GLU A 209 -3.24 15.28 18.71
C GLU A 209 -2.26 15.05 19.86
N LEU A 210 -1.54 13.94 19.80
CA LEU A 210 -0.41 13.64 20.66
C LEU A 210 0.85 13.75 19.82
N VAL A 211 1.76 14.64 20.21
CA VAL A 211 3.03 14.85 19.53
C VAL A 211 4.15 14.30 20.40
N ALA A 212 4.88 13.34 19.88
CA ALA A 212 6.06 12.76 20.51
C ALA A 212 7.31 13.18 19.74
N THR A 213 8.09 14.10 20.32
CA THR A 213 9.28 14.65 19.68
C THR A 213 10.53 13.82 20.04
N TYR A 214 11.28 13.40 19.02
CA TYR A 214 12.56 12.71 19.11
C TYR A 214 13.68 13.62 18.56
N PRO A 215 14.65 14.05 19.38
CA PRO A 215 15.63 15.07 18.99
C PRO A 215 16.40 14.82 17.69
N TYR A 216 16.61 13.55 17.31
CA TYR A 216 17.38 13.17 16.12
C TYR A 216 16.55 12.46 15.04
N ASP A 217 15.31 12.09 15.38
CA ASP A 217 14.49 11.23 14.53
C ASP A 217 13.20 11.90 14.09
N GLY A 218 12.93 13.15 14.50
CA GLY A 218 11.74 13.89 14.11
C GLY A 218 10.57 13.67 15.09
N GLU A 219 9.35 13.68 14.59
CA GLU A 219 8.15 13.62 15.41
C GLU A 219 7.25 12.45 15.05
N VAL A 220 6.65 11.81 16.06
CA VAL A 220 5.52 10.91 15.86
C VAL A 220 4.26 11.64 16.31
N ARG A 221 3.32 11.83 15.39
CA ARG A 221 2.03 12.48 15.66
C ARG A 221 0.91 11.47 15.60
N LEU A 222 0.19 11.32 16.70
CA LEU A 222 -1.07 10.60 16.76
C LEU A 222 -2.20 11.63 16.71
N ARG A 223 -2.97 11.63 15.63
CA ARG A 223 -4.18 12.44 15.51
C ARG A 223 -5.41 11.55 15.61
N PHE A 224 -6.32 11.93 16.50
CA PHE A 224 -7.66 11.37 16.58
C PHE A 224 -8.67 12.30 15.90
N SER A 225 -9.51 11.75 15.04
CA SER A 225 -10.67 12.44 14.48
C SER A 225 -11.77 11.49 14.04
N ARG A 226 -12.95 12.04 13.75
CA ARG A 226 -14.05 11.34 13.08
C ARG A 226 -14.00 11.67 11.59
N SER A 227 -13.89 10.67 10.73
CA SER A 227 -13.84 10.85 9.28
C SER A 227 -15.12 10.33 8.62
N SER A 228 -15.60 11.02 7.58
CA SER A 228 -16.59 10.50 6.64
C SER A 228 -15.96 9.84 5.42
N GLU A 229 -14.68 10.05 5.19
CA GLU A 229 -13.93 9.47 4.08
C GLU A 229 -13.14 8.27 4.59
N VAL A 230 -13.45 7.08 4.08
CA VAL A 230 -12.84 5.80 4.50
C VAL A 230 -12.04 5.19 3.33
N PRO A 231 -10.87 4.58 3.59
CA PRO A 231 -10.12 3.85 2.58
C PRO A 231 -10.95 2.75 1.92
N VAL A 232 -10.78 2.57 0.60
CA VAL A 232 -11.54 1.58 -0.20
C VAL A 232 -11.36 0.16 0.36
N VAL A 233 -10.16 -0.20 0.84
CA VAL A 233 -9.89 -1.50 1.44
C VAL A 233 -10.83 -1.86 2.61
N LEU A 234 -11.36 -0.87 3.35
CA LEU A 234 -12.29 -1.10 4.45
C LEU A 234 -13.72 -1.41 3.98
N THR A 235 -14.06 -1.10 2.73
CA THR A 235 -15.40 -1.39 2.18
C THR A 235 -15.68 -2.89 2.05
N ALA A 236 -14.63 -3.72 2.11
CA ALA A 236 -14.74 -5.17 2.18
C ALA A 236 -15.10 -5.71 3.57
N LEU A 237 -15.02 -4.89 4.63
CA LEU A 237 -15.32 -5.26 6.01
C LEU A 237 -16.71 -4.78 6.42
N ASP A 238 -17.28 -5.36 7.48
CA ASP A 238 -18.49 -4.79 8.09
C ASP A 238 -18.12 -3.43 8.72
N TRP A 239 -18.90 -2.39 8.44
CA TRP A 239 -18.64 -1.04 8.95
C TRP A 239 -18.59 -0.97 10.48
N ARG A 240 -19.21 -1.92 11.19
CA ARG A 240 -19.14 -2.02 12.65
C ARG A 240 -17.78 -2.46 13.16
N GLU A 241 -16.99 -3.13 12.33
CA GLU A 241 -15.66 -3.61 12.68
C GLU A 241 -14.64 -2.47 12.68
N TYR A 242 -14.76 -1.50 11.78
CA TYR A 242 -13.80 -0.39 11.66
C TYR A 242 -14.35 0.97 12.08
N GLY A 243 -15.66 1.22 12.03
CA GLY A 243 -16.26 2.47 12.51
C GLY A 243 -15.74 3.79 11.89
N PRO A 244 -16.20 4.95 12.39
CA PRO A 244 -15.89 6.25 11.77
C PRO A 244 -14.69 6.97 12.41
N PHE A 245 -14.07 6.41 13.46
CA PHE A 245 -13.01 7.09 14.18
C PHE A 245 -11.63 6.64 13.68
N ALA A 246 -10.81 7.61 13.30
CA ALA A 246 -9.46 7.39 12.81
C ALA A 246 -8.43 7.84 13.86
N TYR A 247 -7.51 6.94 14.20
CA TYR A 247 -6.30 7.24 14.94
C TYR A 247 -5.12 7.14 13.98
N ARG A 248 -4.77 8.27 13.35
CA ARG A 248 -3.63 8.34 12.43
C ARG A 248 -2.36 8.55 13.22
N VAL A 249 -1.43 7.61 13.16
CA VAL A 249 -0.10 7.72 13.74
C VAL A 249 0.89 7.89 12.60
N ALA A 250 1.42 9.10 12.44
CA ALA A 250 2.30 9.48 11.36
C ALA A 250 3.68 9.91 11.88
N TRP A 251 4.72 9.64 11.09
CA TRP A 251 6.07 10.11 11.34
C TRP A 251 6.39 11.32 10.46
N LEU A 252 6.90 12.38 11.08
CA LEU A 252 7.40 13.56 10.40
C LEU A 252 8.92 13.64 10.59
N PRO A 253 9.69 13.80 9.50
CA PRO A 253 11.13 13.99 9.61
C PRO A 253 11.47 15.31 10.35
N PRO A 254 12.67 15.42 10.95
CA PRO A 254 13.09 16.63 11.64
C PRO A 254 13.21 17.84 10.68
N GLU A 255 12.71 19.01 11.11
CA GLU A 255 12.54 20.24 10.28
C GLU A 255 13.84 20.76 9.62
N ASP A 256 15.02 20.54 10.20
CA ASP A 256 16.30 21.06 9.68
C ASP A 256 16.77 20.42 8.34
N ALA A 257 16.02 19.46 7.79
CA ALA A 257 16.38 18.73 6.58
C ALA A 257 15.63 19.16 5.31
N GLU A 258 14.55 19.94 5.41
CA GLU A 258 13.74 20.35 4.24
C GLU A 258 14.43 21.38 3.33
N TYR A 259 15.48 22.08 3.81
CA TYR A 259 16.14 23.11 3.01
C TYR A 259 17.17 22.58 1.99
N ARG A 260 17.45 21.27 1.98
CA ARG A 260 18.51 20.68 1.13
C ARG A 260 18.13 19.28 0.61
N ALA A 261 17.06 19.17 -0.18
CA ALA A 261 16.95 18.32 -1.38
C ALA A 261 15.52 17.81 -1.61
N ASP A 262 15.11 17.78 -2.87
CA ASP A 262 13.95 17.03 -3.41
C ASP A 262 14.13 15.49 -3.34
N SER A 263 14.97 14.98 -2.42
CA SER A 263 15.26 13.55 -2.31
C SER A 263 15.31 13.08 -0.85
N VAL A 264 14.76 11.88 -0.62
CA VAL A 264 14.84 11.18 0.66
C VAL A 264 16.31 10.93 1.01
N THR A 265 16.85 11.65 1.99
CA THR A 265 18.24 11.47 2.41
C THR A 265 18.43 10.12 3.13
N PRO A 266 19.64 9.51 3.12
CA PRO A 266 19.93 8.30 3.90
C PRO A 266 19.65 8.47 5.41
N LEU A 267 19.79 9.69 5.93
CA LEU A 267 19.47 9.99 7.33
C LEU A 267 17.97 9.87 7.60
N HIS A 268 17.11 10.29 6.66
CA HIS A 268 15.67 10.07 6.78
C HIS A 268 15.32 8.58 6.77
N ALA A 269 15.97 7.79 5.92
CA ALA A 269 15.76 6.33 5.92
C ALA A 269 16.15 5.68 7.25
N ILE A 270 17.27 6.10 7.85
CA ILE A 270 17.72 5.61 9.17
C ILE A 270 16.75 6.03 10.27
N ALA A 271 16.39 7.32 10.34
CA ALA A 271 15.46 7.84 11.34
C ALA A 271 14.10 7.15 11.24
N ARG A 272 13.57 7.01 10.03
CA ARG A 272 12.36 6.25 9.73
C ARG A 272 12.44 4.81 10.22
N GLY A 273 13.55 4.12 9.92
CA GLY A 273 13.79 2.75 10.37
C GLY A 273 13.81 2.59 11.89
N ARG A 274 14.34 3.59 12.62
CA ARG A 274 14.30 3.63 14.08
C ARG A 274 12.90 3.93 14.64
N ILE A 275 12.11 4.74 13.95
CA ILE A 275 10.78 5.17 14.41
C ILE A 275 9.67 4.16 14.08
N ALA A 276 9.78 3.42 12.97
CA ALA A 276 8.73 2.49 12.53
C ALA A 276 8.23 1.52 13.61
N PRO A 277 9.09 0.92 14.46
CA PRO A 277 8.64 0.04 15.53
C PRO A 277 7.83 0.76 16.60
N TYR A 278 8.11 2.04 16.89
CA TYR A 278 7.36 2.83 17.84
C TYR A 278 5.95 3.17 17.33
N VAL A 279 5.83 3.49 16.03
CA VAL A 279 4.53 3.69 15.37
C VAL A 279 3.69 2.41 15.45
N ALA A 280 4.26 1.26 15.08
CA ALA A 280 3.58 -0.03 15.15
C ALA A 280 3.13 -0.39 16.59
N ARG A 281 3.98 -0.13 17.60
CA ARG A 281 3.62 -0.36 19.02
C ARG A 281 2.50 0.54 19.48
N ALA A 282 2.54 1.84 19.14
CA ALA A 282 1.49 2.79 19.48
C ALA A 282 0.14 2.35 18.89
N VAL A 283 0.11 2.00 17.60
CA VAL A 283 -1.11 1.51 16.94
C VAL A 283 -1.59 0.19 17.53
N SER A 284 -0.69 -0.77 17.80
CA SER A 284 -1.06 -2.04 18.46
C SER A 284 -1.70 -1.82 19.84
N ALA A 285 -1.22 -0.84 20.61
CA ALA A 285 -1.81 -0.52 21.91
C ALA A 285 -3.21 0.10 21.80
N LEU A 286 -3.43 0.96 20.81
CA LEU A 286 -4.75 1.50 20.51
C LEU A 286 -5.69 0.41 20.01
N ALA A 287 -5.24 -0.44 19.08
CA ALA A 287 -6.04 -1.53 18.52
C ALA A 287 -6.47 -2.53 19.61
N ARG A 288 -5.60 -2.85 20.56
CA ARG A 288 -5.95 -3.70 21.72
C ARG A 288 -7.00 -3.07 22.64
N ALA A 289 -7.06 -1.75 22.73
CA ALA A 289 -7.99 -1.04 23.61
C ALA A 289 -9.32 -0.70 22.93
N ALA A 290 -9.29 -0.37 21.64
CA ALA A 290 -10.42 0.13 20.88
C ALA A 290 -11.01 -0.90 19.92
N GLY A 291 -10.29 -1.99 19.62
CA GLY A 291 -10.57 -2.82 18.44
C GLY A 291 -10.41 -2.02 17.15
N GLY A 292 -10.70 -2.65 16.01
CA GLY A 292 -10.69 -1.97 14.72
C GLY A 292 -9.85 -2.66 13.64
N ALA A 293 -9.72 -1.98 12.51
CA ALA A 293 -8.88 -2.36 11.40
C ALA A 293 -7.73 -1.36 11.21
N VAL A 294 -6.52 -1.86 10.95
CA VAL A 294 -5.35 -1.02 10.72
C VAL A 294 -5.07 -0.94 9.23
N VAL A 295 -4.88 0.28 8.72
CA VAL A 295 -4.54 0.56 7.32
C VAL A 295 -3.22 1.31 7.28
N ASP A 296 -2.30 0.90 6.41
CA ASP A 296 -1.04 1.63 6.20
C ASP A 296 -1.19 2.82 5.26
N SER A 297 -0.15 3.64 5.16
CA SER A 297 -0.13 4.82 4.26
C SER A 297 -0.29 4.48 2.78
N ASP A 298 -0.03 3.23 2.41
CA ASP A 298 -0.16 2.73 1.05
C ASP A 298 -1.56 2.15 0.79
N GLY A 299 -2.49 2.29 1.74
CA GLY A 299 -3.90 1.91 1.58
C GLY A 299 -4.19 0.43 1.76
N TYR A 300 -3.26 -0.35 2.31
CA TYR A 300 -3.45 -1.78 2.57
C TYR A 300 -3.80 -2.07 4.02
N LEU A 301 -4.58 -3.13 4.24
CA LEU A 301 -4.81 -3.67 5.58
C LEU A 301 -3.52 -4.25 6.16
N VAL A 302 -3.28 -3.96 7.43
CA VAL A 302 -2.19 -4.51 8.23
C VAL A 302 -2.79 -5.42 9.28
N ASP A 303 -2.53 -6.72 9.17
CA ASP A 303 -3.00 -7.70 10.15
C ASP A 303 -2.15 -7.69 11.44
N ASP A 304 -2.62 -8.42 12.45
CA ASP A 304 -1.94 -8.49 13.75
C ASP A 304 -0.52 -9.07 13.67
N ALA A 305 -0.27 -10.03 12.77
CA ALA A 305 1.03 -10.67 12.61
C ALA A 305 2.04 -9.71 11.97
N GLU A 306 1.61 -8.97 10.95
CA GLU A 306 2.39 -7.92 10.30
C GLU A 306 2.66 -6.78 11.28
N LEU A 307 1.65 -6.33 12.03
CA LEU A 307 1.81 -5.27 13.03
C LEU A 307 2.81 -5.69 14.11
N ALA A 308 2.73 -6.94 14.58
CA ALA A 308 3.70 -7.50 15.52
C ALA A 308 5.12 -7.56 14.94
N ALA A 309 5.27 -7.96 13.66
CA ALA A 309 6.55 -7.97 12.98
C ALA A 309 7.16 -6.56 12.84
N ARG A 310 6.36 -5.56 12.49
CA ARG A 310 6.78 -4.14 12.46
C ARG A 310 7.20 -3.65 13.84
N ALA A 311 6.48 -4.03 14.90
CA ALA A 311 6.79 -3.66 16.29
C ALA A 311 8.07 -4.34 16.86
N ALA A 312 8.38 -5.55 16.40
CA ALA A 312 9.54 -6.34 16.81
C ALA A 312 10.81 -5.99 16.01
N SER A 313 10.66 -5.36 14.84
CA SER A 313 11.79 -4.96 14.00
C SER A 313 12.73 -4.05 14.80
N THR A 314 13.93 -4.53 15.10
CA THR A 314 14.98 -3.70 15.70
C THR A 314 15.79 -3.11 14.56
N SER A 315 15.97 -1.79 14.57
CA SER A 315 16.88 -1.11 13.64
C SER A 315 18.26 -1.77 13.72
N ARG A 316 18.64 -2.54 12.70
CA ARG A 316 20.02 -2.98 12.49
C ARG A 316 20.74 -1.98 11.61
#